data_AF-A0A2M7D3T3-F1
#
_entry.id   AF-A0A2M7D3T3-F1
#
_cell.length_a   1.000
_cell.length_b   1.000
_cell.length_c   1.000
_cell.angle_alpha   90.00
_cell.angle_beta   90.00
_cell.angle_gamma   90.00
#
_symmetry.space_group_name_H-M   'P 1'
#
loop_
_entity.id
_entity.type
_entity.pdbx_description
1 polymer ?
#
loop_
_entity_poly.entity_id
_entity_poly.type
_entity_poly.pdbx_seq_one_letter_code
_entity_poly.pdbx_strand_id
1 'polypeptide(L)' 'MAGAPGRFDARLTEGAEQDLQAIHDYLSEFDCVANANYLLDALMDTVE' A
#
# COMPACT_ATOMS: atom_id res chain seq x y z
N MET A 1 -14.25 -4.80 -29.14
CA MET A 1 -14.93 -4.83 -27.83
C MET A 1 -13.86 -4.90 -26.77
N ALA A 2 -13.48 -3.78 -26.14
CA ALA A 2 -12.72 -3.86 -24.90
C ALA A 2 -13.69 -4.43 -23.86
N GLY A 3 -13.48 -5.68 -23.45
CA GLY A 3 -14.28 -6.30 -22.40
C GLY A 3 -14.29 -5.43 -21.15
N ALA A 4 -15.37 -5.50 -20.38
CA ALA A 4 -15.49 -4.79 -19.10
C ALA A 4 -14.22 -4.99 -18.26
N PRO A 5 -13.78 -3.97 -17.49
CA PRO A 5 -12.60 -4.09 -16.65
C PRO A 5 -12.77 -5.30 -15.73
N GLY A 6 -11.97 -6.33 -15.97
CA GLY A 6 -11.90 -7.48 -15.08
C GLY A 6 -11.29 -7.01 -13.77
N ARG A 7 -11.93 -7.32 -12.65
CA ARG A 7 -11.32 -7.15 -11.34
C ARG A 7 -10.26 -8.24 -11.19
N PHE A 8 -9.00 -7.84 -11.13
CA PHE A 8 -7.88 -8.75 -10.93
C PHE A 8 -7.48 -8.76 -9.45
N ASP A 9 -7.00 -9.90 -8.96
CA ASP A 9 -6.40 -9.99 -7.64
C ASP A 9 -5.00 -9.39 -7.69
N ALA A 10 -4.85 -8.17 -7.18
CA ALA A 10 -3.55 -7.52 -7.08
C ALA A 10 -2.80 -8.11 -5.88
N ARG A 11 -1.60 -8.63 -6.13
CA ARG A 11 -0.73 -9.24 -5.13
C ARG A 11 0.56 -8.44 -5.03
N LEU A 12 0.99 -8.16 -3.80
CA LEU A 12 2.29 -7.56 -3.56
C LEU A 12 3.39 -8.59 -3.81
N THR A 13 4.51 -8.11 -4.33
CA THR A 13 5.76 -8.87 -4.33
C THR A 13 6.44 -8.70 -2.99
N GLU A 14 7.31 -9.64 -2.63
CA GLU A 14 8.09 -9.56 -1.38
C GLU A 14 8.85 -8.23 -1.25
N GLY A 15 9.43 -7.73 -2.36
CA GLY A 15 10.11 -6.44 -2.37
C GLY A 15 9.16 -5.26 -2.10
N ALA A 16 7.94 -5.29 -2.65
CA ALA A 16 6.95 -4.25 -2.38
C ALA A 16 6.48 -4.26 -0.91
N GLU A 17 6.35 -5.44 -0.30
CA GLU A 17 6.03 -5.56 1.13
C GLU A 17 7.17 -4.98 2.00
N GLN A 18 8.43 -5.24 1.64
CA GLN A 18 9.59 -4.68 2.34
C GLN A 18 9.66 -3.15 2.21
N ASP A 19 9.41 -2.61 1.02
CA ASP A 19 9.38 -1.17 0.79
C ASP A 19 8.28 -0.49 1.62
N LEU A 20 7.07 -1.06 1.66
CA LEU A 20 5.97 -0.55 2.47
C LEU A 20 6.29 -0.57 3.96
N GLN A 21 6.95 -1.63 4.43
CA GLN A 21 7.37 -1.73 5.82
C GLN A 21 8.46 -0.70 6.17
N ALA A 22 9.44 -0.50 5.30
CA ALA A 22 10.48 0.52 5.50
C ALA A 22 9.89 1.94 5.55
N ILE A 23 8.89 2.23 4.70
CA ILE A 23 8.17 3.52 4.72
C ILE A 23 7.38 3.68 6.02
N HIS A 24 6.69 2.64 6.47
CA HIS A 24 5.91 2.67 7.71
C HIS A 24 6.80 2.89 8.93
N ASP A 25 7.92 2.17 9.03
CA ASP A 25 8.89 2.31 10.12
C ASP A 25 9.49 3.72 10.14
N TYR A 26 9.86 4.25 8.96
CA TYR A 26 10.36 5.63 8.84
C TYR A 26 9.31 6.66 9.30
N LEU A 27 8.07 6.58 8.82
CA LEU A 27 7.03 7.54 9.20
C LEU A 27 6.63 7.40 10.67
N SER A 28 6.66 6.20 11.21
CA SER A 28 6.40 5.93 12.63
C SER A 28 7.48 6.55 13.52
N GLU A 29 8.74 6.51 13.09
CA GLU A 29 9.87 7.10 13.81
C GLU A 29 9.90 8.64 13.73
N PHE A 30 9.63 9.22 12.56
CA PHE A 30 9.86 10.64 12.30
C PHE A 30 8.61 11.54 12.34
N ASP A 31 7.40 10.99 12.21
CA ASP A 31 6.14 11.74 12.24
C ASP A 31 5.22 11.19 13.33
N CYS A 32 4.47 10.13 13.04
CA CYS A 32 3.69 9.37 14.01
C CYS A 32 3.14 8.09 13.38
N VAL A 33 2.89 7.09 14.22
CA VAL A 33 2.27 5.81 13.81
C VAL A 33 0.89 6.02 13.15
N ALA A 34 0.15 7.06 13.56
CA ALA A 34 -1.16 7.37 12.98
C ALA A 34 -1.06 7.75 11.49
N ASN A 35 -0.09 8.57 11.11
CA ASN A 35 0.12 8.96 9.72
C ASN A 35 0.73 7.81 8.90
N ALA A 36 1.59 6.98 9.50
CA ALA A 36 2.12 5.78 8.87
C ALA A 36 0.99 4.79 8.51
N ASN A 37 0.03 4.57 9.41
CA ASN A 37 -1.14 3.73 9.15
C ASN A 37 -2.06 4.34 8.09
N TYR A 38 -2.34 5.65 8.17
CA TYR A 38 -3.15 6.35 7.18
C TYR A 38 -2.59 6.20 5.76
N LEU A 39 -1.26 6.27 5.60
CA LEU A 39 -0.61 6.09 4.31
C LEU A 39 -0.77 4.67 3.78
N LEU A 40 -0.65 3.64 4.64
CA LEU A 40 -0.88 2.25 4.23
C LEU A 40 -2.33 2.02 3.80
N ASP A 41 -3.30 2.56 4.55
CA ASP A 41 -4.72 2.45 4.21
C ASP A 41 -5.02 3.10 2.84
N ALA A 42 -4.47 4.29 2.58
CA ALA A 42 -4.65 4.98 1.30
C ALA A 42 -4.02 4.23 0.11
N LEU A 43 -2.88 3.56 0.33
CA LEU A 43 -2.25 2.72 -0.69
C LEU A 43 -3.08 1.47 -0.99
N MET A 44 -3.67 0.85 0.02
CA MET A 44 -4.53 -0.32 -0.17
C MET A 44 -5.84 0.03 -0.90
N ASP A 45 -6.45 1.17 -0.59
CA ASP A 45 -7.65 1.69 -1.30
C ASP A 45 -7.40 1.93 -2.79
N THR A 46 -6.19 2.38 -3.16
CA THR A 46 -5.81 2.62 -4.56
C THR A 46 -5.71 1.33 -5.40
N VAL A 47 -5.54 0.19 -4.73
CA VAL A 47 -5.34 -1.12 -5.36
C VAL A 47 -6.66 -1.88 -5.57
N GLU A 48 -7.77 -1.42 -4.97
CA GLU A 48 -9.14 -1.96 -5.16
C GLU A 48 -9.82 -1.51 -6.47
#